data_AF-A0A0P4W1A4-F1
#
_entry.id   AF-A0A0P4W1A4-F1
#
_cell.length_a   1.000
_cell.length_b   1.000
_cell.length_c   1.000
_cell.angle_alpha   90.00
_cell.angle_beta   90.00
_cell.angle_gamma   90.00
#
_symmetry.space_group_name_H-M   'P 1'
#
loop_
_entity.id
_entity.type
_entity.pdbx_description
1 polymer ?
#
loop_
_entity_poly.entity_id
_entity_poly.type
_entity_poly.pdbx_seq_one_letter_code
_entity_poly.pdbx_strand_id
1 'polypeptide(L)'
;MLPGIGVFGTGDIVRALVPFLRAKGFRVEAVWGRTLEAAENVATELNIPFHTNKVDDVLLRKDVDLVFIICQPDLHAQIAVKALGIGKHVLCDRPAGLCQLEVLKMVHAAQYYPSLISVISHGLRFLPAFVQMKRHLEAGYVGAVNVCDVRVHCGSMIGSQFDWMCSHLMGGGILTMVGSHIIDAVSFVTGQRATRVHGMMRTFTKSTEKINGIRWIDSDDFCSFQMILDGGACVTATLNSHVADCA
;
A
#
# COMPACT_ATOMS: atom_id res chain seq x y z
N MET A 1 21.04 -3.68 -19.28
CA MET A 1 20.07 -2.57 -19.42
C MET A 1 19.07 -2.71 -18.29
N LEU A 2 18.64 -1.62 -17.64
CA LEU A 2 17.60 -1.71 -16.60
C LEU A 2 16.26 -2.16 -17.22
N PRO A 3 15.41 -2.87 -16.46
CA PRO A 3 14.10 -3.31 -16.95
C PRO A 3 13.25 -2.11 -17.35
N GLY A 4 12.45 -2.26 -18.41
CA GLY A 4 11.41 -1.27 -18.68
C GLY A 4 10.23 -1.44 -17.74
N ILE A 5 9.58 -0.33 -17.39
CA ILE A 5 8.55 -0.26 -16.35
C ILE A 5 7.18 0.01 -16.96
N GLY A 6 6.20 -0.78 -16.54
CA GLY A 6 4.77 -0.50 -16.68
C GLY A 6 4.19 -0.03 -15.35
N VAL A 7 3.49 1.10 -15.34
CA VAL A 7 2.87 1.65 -14.12
C VAL A 7 1.36 1.48 -14.18
N PHE A 8 0.76 0.94 -13.13
CA PHE A 8 -0.69 0.84 -12.97
C PHE A 8 -1.14 1.87 -11.93
N GLY A 9 -1.78 2.95 -12.38
CA GLY A 9 -2.20 4.05 -11.54
C GLY A 9 -1.96 5.40 -12.20
N THR A 10 -2.78 6.39 -11.81
CA THR A 10 -2.77 7.76 -12.37
C THR A 10 -2.81 8.83 -11.28
N GLY A 11 -2.58 8.43 -10.02
CA GLY A 11 -2.60 9.32 -8.86
C GLY A 11 -1.28 10.09 -8.68
N ASP A 12 -1.24 10.95 -7.66
CA ASP A 12 -0.11 11.86 -7.42
C ASP A 12 1.20 11.14 -7.11
N ILE A 13 1.12 9.97 -6.49
CA ILE A 13 2.29 9.11 -6.26
C ILE A 13 2.96 8.75 -7.60
N VAL A 14 2.18 8.48 -8.65
CA VAL A 14 2.73 8.17 -9.99
C VAL A 14 3.43 9.38 -10.59
N ARG A 15 2.85 10.58 -10.44
CA ARG A 15 3.45 11.86 -10.90
C ARG A 15 4.79 12.14 -10.23
N ALA A 16 4.94 11.80 -8.95
CA ALA A 16 6.22 11.92 -8.25
C ALA A 16 7.20 10.79 -8.59
N LEU A 17 6.69 9.56 -8.75
CA LEU A 17 7.50 8.36 -8.92
C LEU A 17 8.15 8.28 -10.30
N VAL A 18 7.42 8.59 -11.38
CA VAL A 18 7.95 8.43 -12.75
C VAL A 18 9.20 9.28 -13.00
N PRO A 19 9.24 10.59 -12.65
CA PRO A 19 10.47 11.38 -12.73
C PRO A 19 11.61 10.79 -11.89
N PHE A 20 11.31 10.31 -10.69
CA PHE A 20 12.31 9.68 -9.81
C PHE A 20 12.91 8.41 -10.43
N LEU A 21 12.08 7.53 -10.99
CA LEU A 21 12.52 6.30 -11.66
C LEU A 21 13.41 6.62 -12.87
N ARG A 22 13.03 7.61 -13.67
CA ARG A 22 13.83 8.06 -14.83
C ARG A 22 15.17 8.66 -14.40
N ALA A 23 15.21 9.43 -13.32
CA ALA A 23 16.45 9.94 -12.75
C ALA A 23 17.39 8.83 -12.25
N LYS A 24 16.85 7.63 -11.99
CA LYS A 24 17.63 6.40 -11.68
C LYS A 24 17.96 5.55 -12.91
N GLY A 25 17.61 6.01 -14.11
CA GLY A 25 17.93 5.35 -15.38
C GLY A 25 16.91 4.31 -15.85
N PHE A 26 15.77 4.15 -15.15
CA PHE A 26 14.70 3.28 -15.64
C PHE A 26 13.92 3.95 -16.76
N ARG A 27 13.45 3.15 -17.71
CA ARG A 27 12.50 3.60 -18.73
C ARG A 27 11.09 3.27 -18.27
N VAL A 28 10.22 4.27 -18.28
CA VAL A 28 8.78 4.09 -18.02
C VAL A 28 8.10 4.05 -19.38
N GLU A 29 7.72 2.84 -19.80
CA GLU A 29 7.29 2.55 -21.17
C GLU A 29 5.76 2.62 -21.32
N ALA A 30 5.03 2.34 -20.23
CA ALA A 30 3.58 2.26 -20.26
C ALA A 30 2.94 2.72 -18.96
N VAL A 31 1.75 3.32 -19.07
CA VAL A 31 0.88 3.62 -17.94
C VAL A 31 -0.53 3.07 -18.18
N TRP A 32 -1.11 2.47 -17.13
CA TRP A 32 -2.49 2.05 -17.09
C TRP A 32 -3.29 2.97 -16.16
N GLY A 33 -4.48 3.37 -16.61
CA GLY A 33 -5.45 4.09 -15.81
C GLY A 33 -6.80 3.38 -15.79
N ARG A 34 -7.61 3.64 -14.76
CA ARG A 34 -8.97 3.07 -14.67
C ARG A 34 -9.85 3.49 -15.84
N THR A 35 -9.69 4.73 -16.31
CA THR A 35 -10.30 5.25 -17.53
C THR A 35 -9.20 5.57 -18.54
N LEU A 36 -9.55 5.53 -19.83
CA LEU A 36 -8.61 5.85 -20.90
C LEU A 36 -8.15 7.31 -20.79
N GLU A 37 -9.08 8.22 -20.52
CA GLU A 37 -8.82 9.64 -20.30
C GLU A 37 -7.81 9.89 -19.18
N ALA A 38 -7.95 9.22 -18.02
CA ALA A 38 -7.01 9.38 -16.91
C ALA A 38 -5.60 8.88 -17.29
N ALA A 39 -5.52 7.79 -18.07
CA ALA A 39 -4.25 7.26 -18.55
C ALA A 39 -3.59 8.21 -19.56
N GLU A 40 -4.36 8.75 -20.50
CA GLU A 40 -3.92 9.71 -21.52
C GLU A 40 -3.40 11.01 -20.89
N ASN A 41 -4.11 11.54 -19.91
CA ASN A 41 -3.71 12.75 -19.18
C ASN A 41 -2.34 12.59 -18.52
N VAL A 42 -2.15 11.52 -17.75
CA VAL A 42 -0.87 11.23 -17.07
C VAL A 42 0.24 10.92 -18.07
N ALA A 43 -0.06 10.19 -19.15
CA ALA A 43 0.91 9.87 -20.17
C ALA A 43 1.40 11.11 -20.91
N THR A 44 0.51 12.04 -21.22
CA THR A 44 0.85 13.33 -21.84
C THR A 44 1.68 14.18 -20.89
N GLU A 45 1.22 14.34 -19.65
CA GLU A 45 1.91 15.12 -18.61
C GLU A 45 3.34 14.62 -18.37
N LEU A 46 3.52 13.30 -18.27
CA LEU A 46 4.78 12.68 -17.94
C LEU A 46 5.56 12.18 -19.17
N ASN A 47 5.10 12.45 -20.39
CA ASN A 47 5.69 11.95 -21.64
C ASN A 47 5.93 10.43 -21.60
N ILE A 48 4.92 9.63 -21.28
CA ILE A 48 4.98 8.16 -21.28
C ILE A 48 4.54 7.64 -22.66
N PRO A 49 5.34 6.81 -23.35
CA PRO A 49 5.08 6.43 -24.75
C PRO A 49 3.77 5.69 -25.01
N PHE A 50 3.24 4.99 -24.01
CA PHE A 50 2.04 4.17 -24.16
C PHE A 50 1.09 4.34 -22.98
N HIS A 51 -0.21 4.42 -23.28
CA HIS A 51 -1.27 4.48 -22.29
C HIS A 51 -2.47 3.62 -22.71
N THR A 52 -3.19 3.09 -21.73
CA THR A 52 -4.37 2.24 -21.96
C THR A 52 -5.21 2.16 -20.69
N ASN A 53 -6.46 1.70 -20.82
CA ASN A 53 -7.29 1.27 -19.71
C ASN A 53 -7.45 -0.25 -19.61
N LYS A 54 -6.74 -1.02 -20.44
CA LYS A 54 -6.75 -2.49 -20.40
C LYS A 54 -5.48 -3.00 -19.75
N VAL A 55 -5.62 -3.85 -18.73
CA VAL A 55 -4.48 -4.38 -17.97
C VAL A 55 -3.53 -5.17 -18.86
N ASP A 56 -4.09 -6.06 -19.69
CA ASP A 56 -3.30 -7.01 -20.48
C ASP A 56 -2.47 -6.30 -21.57
N ASP A 57 -2.92 -5.14 -22.06
CA ASP A 57 -2.18 -4.31 -23.02
C ASP A 57 -0.83 -3.84 -22.48
N VAL A 58 -0.72 -3.54 -21.18
CA VAL A 58 0.56 -3.20 -20.53
C VAL A 58 1.39 -4.45 -20.24
N LEU A 59 0.75 -5.49 -19.70
CA LEU A 59 1.43 -6.72 -19.28
C LEU A 59 2.07 -7.48 -20.44
N LEU A 60 1.44 -7.48 -21.62
CA LEU A 60 1.92 -8.20 -22.80
C LEU A 60 2.99 -7.45 -23.59
N ARG A 61 3.38 -6.24 -23.16
CA ARG A 61 4.46 -5.51 -23.81
C ARG A 61 5.81 -6.21 -23.62
N LYS A 62 6.59 -6.23 -24.70
CA LYS A 62 7.93 -6.85 -24.70
C LYS A 62 9.01 -5.95 -24.10
N ASP A 63 8.75 -4.65 -23.98
CA ASP A 63 9.65 -3.66 -23.40
C ASP A 63 9.35 -3.36 -21.92
N VAL A 64 8.32 -3.99 -21.34
CA VAL A 64 7.99 -3.91 -19.91
C VAL A 64 8.42 -5.20 -19.22
N ASP A 65 9.35 -5.15 -18.27
CA ASP A 65 9.80 -6.32 -17.51
C ASP A 65 9.40 -6.25 -16.02
N LEU A 66 9.15 -5.04 -15.52
CA LEU A 66 8.76 -4.76 -14.14
C LEU A 66 7.48 -3.92 -14.12
N VAL A 67 6.51 -4.32 -13.29
CA VAL A 67 5.28 -3.56 -13.09
C VAL A 67 5.22 -2.94 -11.70
N PHE A 68 4.85 -1.66 -11.66
CA PHE A 68 4.54 -0.93 -10.44
C PHE A 68 3.03 -0.81 -10.33
N ILE A 69 2.45 -1.41 -9.30
CA ILE A 69 1.00 -1.42 -9.07
C ILE A 69 0.69 -0.43 -7.95
N ILE A 70 0.17 0.74 -8.32
CA ILE A 70 -0.08 1.89 -7.43
C ILE A 70 -1.49 2.45 -7.75
N CYS A 71 -2.43 1.54 -7.96
CA CYS A 71 -3.81 1.85 -8.25
C CYS A 71 -4.67 1.64 -6.99
N GLN A 72 -5.97 1.54 -7.18
CA GLN A 72 -6.87 1.19 -6.09
C GLN A 72 -6.65 -0.28 -5.65
N PRO A 73 -6.76 -0.58 -4.34
CA PRO A 73 -6.43 -1.88 -3.76
C PRO A 73 -7.16 -3.10 -4.31
N ASP A 74 -8.41 -2.92 -4.74
CA ASP A 74 -9.27 -3.97 -5.31
C ASP A 74 -8.66 -4.63 -6.56
N LEU A 75 -7.73 -3.96 -7.23
CA LEU A 75 -7.07 -4.46 -8.45
C LEU A 75 -5.68 -5.04 -8.21
N HIS A 76 -5.10 -4.85 -7.02
CA HIS A 76 -3.70 -5.19 -6.74
C HIS A 76 -3.41 -6.66 -6.98
N ALA A 77 -4.16 -7.55 -6.32
CA ALA A 77 -3.93 -8.98 -6.40
C ALA A 77 -4.14 -9.53 -7.82
N GLN A 78 -5.17 -9.06 -8.53
CA GLN A 78 -5.45 -9.50 -9.90
C GLN A 78 -4.31 -9.13 -10.84
N ILE A 79 -3.84 -7.89 -10.80
CA ILE A 79 -2.75 -7.41 -11.67
C ILE A 79 -1.44 -8.14 -11.31
N ALA A 80 -1.13 -8.25 -10.02
CA ALA A 80 0.10 -8.90 -9.56
C ALA A 80 0.16 -10.38 -9.96
N VAL A 81 -0.92 -11.14 -9.77
CA VAL A 81 -0.99 -12.55 -10.15
C VAL A 81 -0.82 -12.73 -11.65
N LYS A 82 -1.47 -11.89 -12.47
CA LYS A 82 -1.31 -11.92 -13.93
C LYS A 82 0.14 -11.63 -14.34
N ALA A 83 0.73 -10.56 -13.81
CA ALA A 83 2.08 -10.13 -14.13
C ALA A 83 3.12 -11.22 -13.77
N LEU A 84 3.04 -11.77 -12.56
CA LEU A 84 3.90 -12.87 -12.11
C LEU A 84 3.70 -14.12 -12.98
N GLY A 85 2.45 -14.46 -13.30
CA GLY A 85 2.11 -15.63 -14.10
C GLY A 85 2.69 -15.63 -15.51
N ILE A 86 3.00 -14.46 -16.07
CA ILE A 86 3.63 -14.30 -17.39
C ILE A 86 5.11 -13.92 -17.32
N GLY A 87 5.74 -13.99 -16.14
CA GLY A 87 7.17 -13.77 -16.00
C GLY A 87 7.61 -12.32 -15.78
N LYS A 88 6.75 -11.43 -15.29
CA LYS A 88 7.12 -10.02 -15.00
C LYS A 88 7.42 -9.83 -13.51
N HIS A 89 8.40 -8.99 -13.20
CA HIS A 89 8.65 -8.54 -11.84
C HIS A 89 7.50 -7.66 -11.33
N VAL A 90 7.21 -7.72 -10.03
CA VAL A 90 6.13 -6.94 -9.41
C VAL A 90 6.63 -6.15 -8.21
N LEU A 91 6.35 -4.86 -8.22
CA LEU A 91 6.31 -4.03 -7.02
C LEU A 91 4.87 -3.55 -6.86
N CYS A 92 4.20 -3.97 -5.78
CA CYS A 92 2.81 -3.64 -5.50
C CYS A 92 2.72 -2.71 -4.30
N ASP A 93 1.90 -1.68 -4.39
CA ASP A 93 1.60 -0.83 -3.25
C ASP A 93 0.74 -1.58 -2.22
N ARG A 94 0.72 -1.04 -1.01
CA ARG A 94 -0.14 -1.48 0.08
C ARG A 94 -1.49 -0.75 0.06
N PRO A 95 -2.55 -1.31 0.65
CA PRO A 95 -2.65 -2.71 1.08
C PRO A 95 -2.50 -3.67 -0.12
N ALA A 96 -1.89 -4.83 0.09
CA ALA A 96 -1.57 -5.76 -1.02
C ALA A 96 -2.82 -6.35 -1.70
N GLY A 97 -3.95 -6.36 -1.00
CA GLY A 97 -5.26 -6.80 -1.49
C GLY A 97 -6.32 -6.53 -0.44
N LEU A 98 -7.59 -6.85 -0.74
CA LEU A 98 -8.71 -6.56 0.16
C LEU A 98 -8.88 -7.63 1.25
N CYS A 99 -8.39 -8.84 0.99
CA CYS A 99 -8.44 -9.92 1.96
C CYS A 99 -7.23 -10.86 1.86
N GLN A 100 -7.03 -11.67 2.91
CA GLN A 100 -5.93 -12.62 2.98
C GLN A 100 -5.91 -13.61 1.80
N LEU A 101 -7.08 -14.10 1.37
CA LEU A 101 -7.17 -15.07 0.28
C LEU A 101 -6.64 -14.53 -1.05
N GLU A 102 -6.83 -13.25 -1.32
CA GLU A 102 -6.29 -12.59 -2.52
C GLU A 102 -4.76 -12.46 -2.45
N VAL A 103 -4.25 -12.02 -1.30
CA VAL A 103 -2.81 -11.87 -1.09
C VAL A 103 -2.09 -13.22 -1.13
N LEU A 104 -2.71 -14.29 -0.63
CA LEU A 104 -2.16 -15.65 -0.75
C LEU A 104 -2.01 -16.11 -2.20
N LYS A 105 -2.92 -15.70 -3.11
CA LYS A 105 -2.76 -15.97 -4.55
C LYS A 105 -1.52 -15.27 -5.11
N MET A 106 -1.21 -14.05 -4.67
CA MET A 106 0.01 -13.34 -5.06
C MET A 106 1.26 -14.10 -4.57
N VAL A 107 1.25 -14.60 -3.34
CA VAL A 107 2.35 -15.40 -2.78
C VAL A 107 2.57 -16.67 -3.62
N HIS A 108 1.51 -17.42 -3.91
CA HIS A 108 1.61 -18.63 -4.74
C HIS A 108 2.12 -18.31 -6.16
N ALA A 109 1.64 -17.22 -6.77
CA ALA A 109 2.11 -16.80 -8.09
C ALA A 109 3.60 -16.41 -8.07
N ALA A 110 4.06 -15.73 -7.02
CA ALA A 110 5.47 -15.36 -6.85
C ALA A 110 6.38 -16.59 -6.66
N GLN A 111 5.88 -17.62 -5.96
CA GLN A 111 6.62 -18.87 -5.75
C GLN A 111 6.79 -19.68 -7.04
N TYR A 112 5.92 -19.51 -8.03
CA TYR A 112 5.99 -20.25 -9.29
C TYR A 112 7.23 -19.86 -10.13
N TYR A 113 7.67 -18.60 -10.03
CA TYR A 113 8.90 -18.12 -10.66
C TYR A 113 9.83 -17.48 -9.62
N PRO A 114 10.64 -18.28 -8.89
CA PRO A 114 11.46 -17.78 -7.77
C PRO A 114 12.50 -16.72 -8.15
N SER A 115 12.87 -16.63 -9.44
CA SER A 115 13.77 -15.60 -9.95
C SER A 115 13.11 -14.24 -10.10
N LEU A 116 11.77 -14.15 -10.04
CA LEU A 116 11.07 -12.89 -10.11
C LEU A 116 11.05 -12.18 -8.76
N ILE A 117 11.42 -10.91 -8.78
CA ILE A 117 11.14 -9.98 -7.69
C ILE A 117 9.62 -9.81 -7.54
N SER A 118 9.12 -10.03 -6.33
CA SER A 118 7.74 -9.72 -5.90
C SER A 118 7.81 -9.02 -4.55
N VAL A 119 7.46 -7.73 -4.51
CA VAL A 119 7.63 -6.87 -3.32
C VAL A 119 6.35 -6.09 -3.05
N ILE A 120 5.94 -6.05 -1.78
CA ILE A 120 4.92 -5.11 -1.27
C ILE A 120 5.62 -3.86 -0.73
N SER A 121 5.13 -2.69 -1.12
CA SER A 121 5.75 -1.38 -0.83
C SER A 121 5.56 -0.92 0.62
N HIS A 122 6.22 -1.59 1.56
CA HIS A 122 6.27 -1.15 2.96
C HIS A 122 7.37 -0.10 3.17
N GLY A 123 7.06 1.16 2.80
CA GLY A 123 8.02 2.27 2.82
C GLY A 123 8.70 2.55 4.17
N LEU A 124 8.03 2.31 5.31
CA LEU A 124 8.61 2.60 6.65
C LEU A 124 9.90 1.82 6.93
N ARG A 125 10.06 0.62 6.34
CA ARG A 125 11.27 -0.20 6.48
C ARG A 125 12.54 0.49 5.95
N PHE A 126 12.38 1.46 5.06
CA PHE A 126 13.48 2.17 4.40
C PHE A 126 13.78 3.53 5.01
N LEU A 127 12.95 4.00 5.95
CA LEU A 127 13.23 5.26 6.65
C LEU A 127 14.43 5.08 7.59
N PRO A 128 15.41 6.01 7.58
CA PRO A 128 16.61 5.89 8.40
C PRO A 128 16.32 5.63 9.88
N ALA A 129 15.27 6.25 10.44
CA ALA A 129 14.89 6.05 11.84
C ALA A 129 14.55 4.59 12.16
N PHE A 130 13.73 3.92 11.33
CA PHE A 130 13.37 2.52 11.55
C PHE A 130 14.53 1.56 11.27
N VAL A 131 15.38 1.88 10.28
CA VAL A 131 16.60 1.12 10.00
C VAL A 131 17.58 1.17 11.18
N GLN A 132 17.82 2.35 11.76
CA GLN A 132 18.69 2.49 12.93
C GLN A 132 18.06 1.86 14.17
N MET A 133 16.75 2.03 14.39
CA MET A 133 16.03 1.39 15.48
C MET A 133 16.22 -0.13 15.44
N LYS A 134 15.99 -0.76 14.28
CA LYS A 134 16.23 -2.19 14.09
C LYS A 134 17.66 -2.59 14.46
N ARG A 135 18.67 -1.87 13.93
CA ARG A 135 20.09 -2.15 14.22
C ARG A 135 20.41 -2.08 15.72
N HIS A 136 19.86 -1.10 16.44
CA HIS A 136 20.07 -0.98 17.88
C HIS A 136 19.37 -2.10 18.66
N LEU A 137 18.17 -2.52 18.25
CA LEU A 137 17.49 -3.66 18.86
C LEU A 137 18.25 -4.97 18.63
N GLU A 138 18.73 -5.21 17.40
CA GLU A 138 19.56 -6.38 17.06
C GLU A 138 20.89 -6.39 17.83
N ALA A 139 21.46 -5.22 18.11
CA ALA A 139 22.66 -5.07 18.94
C ALA A 139 22.40 -5.22 20.45
N GLY A 140 21.15 -5.46 20.87
CA GLY A 140 20.79 -5.64 22.28
C GLY A 140 20.80 -4.35 23.11
N TYR A 141 20.72 -3.18 22.48
CA TYR A 141 20.86 -1.87 23.14
C TYR A 141 19.87 -1.66 24.30
N VAL A 142 18.65 -2.22 24.19
CA VAL A 142 17.60 -2.15 25.23
C VAL A 142 17.32 -3.51 25.88
N GLY A 143 18.13 -4.53 25.60
CA GLY A 143 17.83 -5.92 25.96
C GLY A 143 16.61 -6.48 25.22
N ALA A 144 15.82 -7.32 25.88
CA ALA A 144 14.61 -7.90 25.32
C ALA A 144 13.47 -6.87 25.25
N VAL A 145 12.83 -6.76 24.09
CA VAL A 145 11.65 -5.91 23.91
C VAL A 145 10.45 -6.56 24.59
N ASN A 146 9.92 -5.91 25.63
CA ASN A 146 8.76 -6.42 26.37
C ASN A 146 7.45 -5.73 25.98
N VAL A 147 7.50 -4.41 25.74
CA VAL A 147 6.31 -3.59 25.45
C VAL A 147 6.62 -2.60 24.34
N CYS A 148 5.71 -2.50 23.36
CA CYS A 148 5.71 -1.45 22.34
C CYS A 148 4.41 -0.66 22.40
N ASP A 149 4.50 0.66 22.58
CA ASP A 149 3.36 1.58 22.46
C ASP A 149 3.47 2.36 21.15
N VAL A 150 2.41 2.32 20.34
CA VAL A 150 2.34 3.02 19.06
C VAL A 150 1.14 3.95 19.06
N ARG A 151 1.38 5.23 18.79
CA ARG A 151 0.32 6.23 18.67
C ARG A 151 0.49 6.96 17.36
N VAL A 152 -0.52 6.90 16.51
CA VAL A 152 -0.56 7.64 15.25
C VAL A 152 -1.75 8.58 15.29
N HIS A 153 -1.46 9.87 15.09
CA HIS A 153 -2.46 10.90 14.89
C HIS A 153 -2.17 11.55 13.55
N CYS A 154 -3.14 11.55 12.65
CA CYS A 154 -3.06 12.24 11.37
C CYS A 154 -4.35 13.00 11.09
N GLY A 155 -4.34 13.84 10.06
CA GLY A 155 -5.56 14.49 9.59
C GLY A 155 -6.53 13.49 8.95
N SER A 156 -7.72 13.99 8.59
CA SER A 156 -8.71 13.21 7.85
C SER A 156 -8.10 12.65 6.58
N MET A 157 -8.34 11.36 6.36
CA MET A 157 -7.95 10.67 5.13
C MET A 157 -9.04 10.73 4.05
N ILE A 158 -10.21 11.30 4.39
CA ILE A 158 -11.33 11.43 3.48
C ILE A 158 -11.16 12.70 2.66
N GLY A 159 -11.21 12.55 1.35
CA GLY A 159 -11.11 13.65 0.40
C GLY A 159 -12.40 14.47 0.29
N SER A 160 -12.42 15.36 -0.71
CA SER A 160 -13.58 16.21 -1.01
C SER A 160 -14.67 15.49 -1.81
N GLN A 161 -14.41 14.29 -2.31
CA GLN A 161 -15.33 13.50 -3.11
C GLN A 161 -15.37 12.07 -2.58
N PHE A 162 -16.50 11.38 -2.80
CA PHE A 162 -16.61 9.98 -2.45
C PHE A 162 -15.77 9.11 -3.38
N ASP A 163 -14.77 8.44 -2.83
CA ASP A 163 -13.89 7.50 -3.53
C ASP A 163 -13.75 6.18 -2.75
N TRP A 164 -12.78 5.35 -3.16
CA TRP A 164 -12.54 4.05 -2.53
C TRP A 164 -12.05 4.16 -1.07
N MET A 165 -11.41 5.28 -0.68
CA MET A 165 -10.95 5.48 0.70
C MET A 165 -12.10 5.59 1.68
N CYS A 166 -13.29 5.98 1.20
CA CYS A 166 -14.51 6.12 2.00
C CYS A 166 -15.16 4.79 2.35
N SER A 167 -14.72 3.68 1.74
CA SER A 167 -15.32 2.36 1.94
C SER A 167 -14.33 1.30 2.42
N HIS A 168 -14.62 0.64 3.54
CA HIS A 168 -13.81 -0.47 4.04
C HIS A 168 -13.79 -1.66 3.06
N LEU A 169 -14.89 -1.91 2.34
CA LEU A 169 -14.97 -2.96 1.32
C LEU A 169 -14.02 -2.71 0.14
N MET A 170 -13.64 -1.46 -0.09
CA MET A 170 -12.71 -1.07 -1.15
C MET A 170 -11.28 -0.87 -0.65
N GLY A 171 -11.01 -1.21 0.61
CA GLY A 171 -9.68 -1.09 1.22
C GLY A 171 -9.40 0.26 1.88
N GLY A 172 -10.43 1.09 2.07
CA GLY A 172 -10.34 2.33 2.84
C GLY A 172 -10.14 2.08 4.35
N GLY A 173 -9.93 3.17 5.08
CA GLY A 173 -9.87 3.18 6.54
C GLY A 173 -8.47 3.15 7.14
N ILE A 174 -8.34 3.66 8.37
CA ILE A 174 -7.05 3.92 9.01
C ILE A 174 -6.32 2.63 9.38
N LEU A 175 -7.02 1.56 9.74
CA LEU A 175 -6.40 0.26 9.95
C LEU A 175 -5.71 -0.23 8.67
N THR A 176 -6.40 -0.14 7.54
CA THR A 176 -5.86 -0.62 6.26
C THR A 176 -4.69 0.23 5.79
N MET A 177 -4.85 1.56 5.84
CA MET A 177 -3.87 2.50 5.29
C MET A 177 -2.66 2.70 6.21
N VAL A 178 -2.90 2.93 7.50
CA VAL A 178 -1.84 3.23 8.47
C VAL A 178 -1.50 2.01 9.31
N GLY A 179 -2.50 1.25 9.74
CA GLY A 179 -2.29 0.07 10.56
C GLY A 179 -1.43 -1.01 9.89
N SER A 180 -1.61 -1.23 8.58
CA SER A 180 -0.75 -2.14 7.81
C SER A 180 0.73 -1.73 7.86
N HIS A 181 1.02 -0.43 7.83
CA HIS A 181 2.35 0.11 8.01
C HIS A 181 2.89 -0.12 9.42
N ILE A 182 2.06 0.05 10.44
CA ILE A 182 2.47 -0.15 11.84
C ILE A 182 2.75 -1.63 12.13
N ILE A 183 1.87 -2.53 11.71
CA ILE A 183 2.04 -3.98 11.89
C ILE A 183 3.34 -4.44 11.20
N ASP A 184 3.57 -3.94 9.98
CA ASP A 184 4.80 -4.20 9.24
C ASP A 184 6.05 -3.66 9.94
N ALA A 185 6.02 -2.40 10.37
CA ALA A 185 7.16 -1.74 11.01
C ALA A 185 7.53 -2.41 12.33
N VAL A 186 6.54 -2.76 13.16
CA VAL A 186 6.76 -3.50 14.40
C VAL A 186 7.42 -4.85 14.11
N SER A 187 6.90 -5.60 13.14
CA SER A 187 7.47 -6.89 12.74
C SER A 187 8.90 -6.73 12.20
N PHE A 188 9.15 -5.67 11.44
CA PHE A 188 10.46 -5.37 10.86
C PHE A 188 11.51 -5.01 11.91
N VAL A 189 11.19 -4.12 12.86
CA VAL A 189 12.18 -3.67 13.87
C VAL A 189 12.42 -4.69 14.96
N THR A 190 11.40 -5.46 15.35
CA THR A 190 11.53 -6.49 16.40
C THR A 190 12.01 -7.84 15.87
N GLY A 191 11.84 -8.09 14.56
CA GLY A 191 12.07 -9.41 13.97
C GLY A 191 11.02 -10.47 14.35
N GLN A 192 9.98 -10.07 15.08
CA GLN A 192 8.95 -10.95 15.63
C GLN A 192 7.64 -10.85 14.85
N ARG A 193 6.79 -11.88 14.94
CA ARG A 193 5.47 -11.90 14.29
C ARG A 193 4.35 -11.88 15.30
N ALA A 194 3.25 -11.21 14.96
CA ALA A 194 2.04 -11.25 15.77
C ALA A 194 1.42 -12.67 15.75
N THR A 195 1.14 -13.20 16.93
CA THR A 195 0.52 -14.53 17.13
C THR A 195 -0.93 -14.43 17.61
N ARG A 196 -1.27 -13.34 18.31
CA ARG A 196 -2.63 -13.02 18.76
C ARG A 196 -2.90 -11.54 18.63
N VAL A 197 -4.13 -11.20 18.27
CA VAL A 197 -4.58 -9.82 18.10
C VAL A 197 -5.95 -9.64 18.71
N HIS A 198 -6.19 -8.46 19.30
CA HIS A 198 -7.50 -8.03 19.75
C HIS A 198 -7.62 -6.53 19.51
N GLY A 199 -8.77 -6.04 19.05
CA GLY A 199 -8.92 -4.62 18.75
C GLY A 199 -10.34 -4.22 18.42
N MET A 200 -10.50 -2.93 18.17
CA MET A 200 -11.75 -2.31 17.74
C MET A 200 -11.48 -1.30 16.62
N MET A 201 -12.50 -1.09 15.81
CA MET A 201 -12.55 -0.06 14.78
C MET A 201 -13.83 0.77 14.99
N ARG A 202 -13.75 2.05 14.63
CA ARG A 202 -14.88 2.98 14.65
C ARG A 202 -14.82 3.89 13.43
N THR A 203 -16.00 4.21 12.93
CA THR A 203 -16.24 5.24 11.93
C THR A 203 -17.07 6.32 12.59
N PHE A 204 -16.42 7.41 12.98
CA PHE A 204 -17.09 8.58 13.56
C PHE A 204 -17.62 9.50 12.47
N THR A 205 -16.80 9.80 11.46
CA THR A 205 -17.19 10.62 10.30
C THR A 205 -17.93 9.75 9.27
N LYS A 206 -19.27 9.81 9.28
CA LYS A 206 -20.12 9.06 8.34
C LYS A 206 -20.52 9.83 7.08
N SER A 207 -20.37 11.15 7.12
CA SER A 207 -20.65 12.09 6.02
C SER A 207 -19.79 13.33 6.22
N THR A 208 -19.59 14.11 5.16
CA THR A 208 -18.95 15.44 5.23
C THR A 208 -19.82 16.46 4.50
N GLU A 209 -19.48 17.75 4.57
CA GLU A 209 -20.17 18.79 3.80
C GLU A 209 -20.23 18.48 2.30
N LYS A 210 -19.19 17.82 1.76
CA LYS A 210 -19.08 17.50 0.33
C LYS A 210 -19.49 16.07 -0.01
N ILE A 211 -19.48 15.19 0.99
CA ILE A 211 -19.92 13.80 0.88
C ILE A 211 -21.19 13.67 1.73
N ASN A 212 -22.29 14.12 1.13
CA ASN A 212 -23.62 14.06 1.69
C ASN A 212 -24.59 13.37 0.72
N GLY A 213 -25.71 12.83 1.22
CA GLY A 213 -26.73 12.18 0.40
C GLY A 213 -26.77 10.66 0.52
N ILE A 214 -26.77 9.94 -0.62
CA ILE A 214 -27.09 8.49 -0.66
C ILE A 214 -25.90 7.63 -0.20
N ARG A 215 -24.66 8.10 -0.39
CA ARG A 215 -23.45 7.35 -0.03
C ARG A 215 -22.93 7.80 1.32
N TRP A 216 -22.66 6.81 2.17
CA TRP A 216 -22.15 7.01 3.53
C TRP A 216 -20.70 6.52 3.60
N ILE A 217 -19.90 7.21 4.39
CA ILE A 217 -18.53 6.78 4.70
C ILE A 217 -18.65 5.65 5.72
N ASP A 218 -18.07 4.50 5.39
CA ASP A 218 -18.05 3.31 6.25
C ASP A 218 -16.63 2.82 6.59
N SER A 219 -15.60 3.46 6.02
CA SER A 219 -14.20 3.26 6.41
C SER A 219 -13.95 3.74 7.83
N ASP A 220 -13.11 3.05 8.60
CA ASP A 220 -12.74 3.48 9.95
C ASP A 220 -11.83 4.72 9.93
N ASP A 221 -12.12 5.68 10.80
CA ASP A 221 -11.27 6.84 11.08
C ASP A 221 -10.58 6.74 12.46
N PHE A 222 -10.92 5.70 13.23
CA PHE A 222 -10.27 5.35 14.48
C PHE A 222 -10.12 3.84 14.61
N CYS A 223 -8.93 3.40 15.01
CA CYS A 223 -8.64 2.01 15.34
C CYS A 223 -7.74 1.91 16.56
N SER A 224 -8.04 0.99 17.47
CA SER A 224 -7.13 0.60 18.55
C SER A 224 -7.03 -0.92 18.60
N PHE A 225 -5.79 -1.43 18.67
CA PHE A 225 -5.54 -2.85 18.73
C PHE A 225 -4.32 -3.18 19.57
N GLN A 226 -4.29 -4.42 20.03
CA GLN A 226 -3.21 -5.02 20.79
C GLN A 226 -2.73 -6.27 20.08
N MET A 227 -1.42 -6.54 20.16
CA MET A 227 -0.81 -7.75 19.61
C MET A 227 0.09 -8.42 20.64
N ILE A 228 0.10 -9.75 20.64
CA ILE A 228 1.14 -10.54 21.30
C ILE A 228 2.06 -11.07 20.21
N LEU A 229 3.35 -10.79 20.32
CA LEU A 229 4.38 -11.28 19.41
C LEU A 229 4.87 -12.68 19.81
N ASP A 230 5.48 -13.42 18.89
CA ASP A 230 6.01 -14.77 19.14
C ASP A 230 7.13 -14.82 20.20
N GLY A 231 7.89 -13.74 20.39
CA GLY A 231 8.83 -13.57 21.50
C GLY A 231 8.20 -13.12 22.82
N GLY A 232 6.86 -13.05 22.91
CA GLY A 232 6.13 -12.68 24.13
C GLY A 232 5.94 -11.17 24.35
N ALA A 233 6.52 -10.33 23.49
CA ALA A 233 6.35 -8.88 23.56
C ALA A 233 4.89 -8.47 23.33
N CYS A 234 4.42 -7.49 24.10
CA CYS A 234 3.09 -6.91 23.97
C CYS A 234 3.14 -5.60 23.19
N VAL A 235 2.25 -5.43 22.21
CA VAL A 235 2.13 -4.20 21.41
C VAL A 235 0.76 -3.61 21.65
N THR A 236 0.69 -2.32 21.93
CA THR A 236 -0.55 -1.54 21.94
C THR A 236 -0.45 -0.46 20.87
N ALA A 237 -1.45 -0.37 20.00
CA ALA A 237 -1.50 0.63 18.94
C ALA A 237 -2.82 1.39 18.98
N THR A 238 -2.75 2.71 18.83
CA THR A 238 -3.89 3.59 18.65
C THR A 238 -3.66 4.46 17.43
N LEU A 239 -4.58 4.36 16.46
CA LEU A 239 -4.56 5.06 15.20
C LEU A 239 -5.78 5.98 15.15
N ASN A 240 -5.54 7.27 14.94
CA ASN A 240 -6.58 8.28 14.89
C ASN A 240 -6.39 9.22 13.69
N SER A 241 -7.31 9.16 12.74
CA SER A 241 -7.49 10.16 11.67
C SER A 241 -8.76 10.98 11.84
N HIS A 242 -9.53 10.73 12.91
CA HIS A 242 -10.73 11.48 13.19
C HIS A 242 -10.35 12.90 13.61
N VAL A 243 -10.79 13.85 12.81
CA VAL A 243 -10.72 15.27 13.13
C VAL A 243 -12.13 15.66 13.53
N ALA A 244 -12.31 16.14 14.76
CA ALA A 244 -13.58 16.71 15.16
C ALA A 244 -13.90 17.87 14.21
N ASP A 245 -15.12 17.93 13.69
CA ASP A 245 -15.58 19.09 12.94
C ASP A 245 -15.47 20.31 13.85
N CYS A 246 -14.43 21.13 13.66
CA CYS A 246 -14.39 22.46 14.23
C CYS A 246 -15.45 23.26 13.48
N ALA A 247 -16.63 23.37 14.10
CA ALA A 247 -17.67 24.31 13.73
C ALA A 247 -17.16 25.76 13.72
#